data_AF-A0A6J1NCU4-F1
#
_entry.id   AF-A0A6J1NCU4-F1
#
_cell.length_a   1.000
_cell.length_b   1.000
_cell.length_c   1.000
_cell.angle_alpha   90.00
_cell.angle_beta   90.00
_cell.angle_gamma   90.00
#
_symmetry.space_group_name_H-M   'P 1'
#
loop_
_entity.id
_entity.type
_entity.pdbx_description
1 polymer ?
#
loop_
_entity_poly.entity_id
_entity_poly.type
_entity_poly.pdbx_seq_one_letter_code
_entity_poly.pdbx_strand_id
1 'polypeptide(L)'
;MANNGLLLVSNAAKAHRYCSQVSKYVKNVLYIKFNSGPDSSLPVINKQIINIYTKASTQCGNVDVRLMLKPINSQEKLKTNRPYELIMYDRDLAKDVVNSLVNNAPPETQVQSIDSDKSVISKLLTNDGEAVKTYEYVALGGTFDRLHNGHKILLSQAALRATKHVTVGVTDVNMIQSKTLWELIEPVEIRMKAVLDFLTDINPDLEYNVCPIQDVYGPTKDDPRFQLIVVSEETKRGALKINEKRKEKGLQPLDVYTIGMAEELDQQSTEEEAKVSSSNLRMRLLGTLLREPKPNPNIPDWPYVIGLAGGIASGKSNITNKLKLKGAAIVNCDIIAHELYEPGLPLNRTIAEAFGDDVITAQGEVDRRKLGSIVFSDKDQLEKLNQLVWPAVVEEAQRRVRALGEQGYKVVVMEAAVMIRAKWYTRCHQLWAVIVPPAEAIKRLQERNNLTEEEAKQRVSAQPSNAEQVAQANVVFSPYWSYEYTQVQIDRAWEHLQNYLECRK
;
A
#
# COMPACT_ATOMS: atom_id res chain seq x y z
N MET A 1 9.97 -25.79 -4.06
CA MET A 1 9.20 -24.79 -4.83
C MET A 1 10.17 -23.92 -5.59
N ALA A 2 9.92 -23.75 -6.88
CA ALA A 2 10.65 -22.81 -7.74
C ALA A 2 10.31 -21.36 -7.37
N ASN A 3 11.24 -20.43 -7.60
CA ASN A 3 10.96 -19.01 -7.43
C ASN A 3 9.95 -18.53 -8.46
N ASN A 4 10.21 -18.82 -9.74
CA ASN A 4 9.30 -18.48 -10.83
C ASN A 4 9.03 -19.72 -11.68
N GLY A 5 7.80 -19.85 -12.17
CA GLY A 5 7.37 -20.95 -13.02
C GLY A 5 6.68 -20.48 -14.29
N LEU A 6 6.66 -21.35 -15.30
CA LEU A 6 5.97 -21.19 -16.57
C LEU A 6 4.95 -22.31 -16.72
N LEU A 7 3.68 -21.94 -16.89
CA LEU A 7 2.58 -22.84 -17.22
C LEU A 7 2.23 -22.71 -18.71
N LEU A 8 2.40 -23.81 -19.44
CA LEU A 8 1.99 -23.94 -20.83
C LEU A 8 0.63 -24.62 -20.89
N VAL A 9 -0.32 -24.01 -21.60
CA VAL A 9 -1.69 -24.52 -21.71
C VAL A 9 -2.10 -24.66 -23.17
N SER A 10 -2.63 -25.84 -23.53
CA SER A 10 -3.18 -26.16 -24.85
C SER A 10 -4.42 -25.34 -25.18
N ASN A 11 -5.26 -25.08 -24.17
CA ASN A 11 -6.55 -24.40 -24.31
C ASN A 11 -6.74 -23.37 -23.19
N ALA A 12 -6.97 -22.11 -23.56
CA ALA A 12 -7.05 -21.01 -22.60
C ALA A 12 -8.16 -21.17 -21.54
N ALA A 13 -9.24 -21.89 -21.84
CA ALA A 13 -10.31 -22.14 -20.88
C ALA A 13 -9.87 -23.02 -19.69
N LYS A 14 -8.84 -23.86 -19.87
CA LYS A 14 -8.27 -24.71 -18.81
C LYS A 14 -7.31 -23.97 -17.88
N ALA A 15 -6.83 -22.80 -18.29
CA ALA A 15 -5.72 -22.09 -17.64
C ALA A 15 -5.94 -21.81 -16.16
N HIS A 16 -7.14 -21.33 -15.81
CA HIS A 16 -7.47 -21.02 -14.42
C HIS A 16 -7.41 -22.24 -13.50
N ARG A 17 -7.78 -23.43 -14.01
CA ARG A 17 -7.77 -24.69 -13.26
C ARG A 17 -6.34 -25.15 -12.99
N TYR A 18 -5.47 -25.03 -13.98
CA TYR A 18 -4.06 -25.37 -13.82
C TYR A 18 -3.30 -24.34 -12.98
N CYS A 19 -3.66 -23.05 -13.02
CA CYS A 19 -3.05 -22.03 -12.15
C CYS A 19 -3.05 -22.46 -10.68
N SER A 20 -4.19 -22.94 -10.17
CA SER A 20 -4.33 -23.29 -8.74
C SER A 20 -3.55 -24.55 -8.34
N GLN A 21 -3.28 -25.45 -9.30
CA GLN A 21 -2.44 -26.62 -9.06
C GLN A 21 -0.97 -26.24 -9.08
N VAL A 22 -0.56 -25.43 -10.06
CA VAL A 22 0.83 -25.03 -10.31
C VAL A 22 1.33 -24.01 -9.29
N SER A 23 0.46 -23.13 -8.79
CA SER A 23 0.79 -22.12 -7.78
C SER A 23 1.39 -22.73 -6.51
N LYS A 24 1.07 -23.99 -6.18
CA LYS A 24 1.62 -24.72 -5.02
C LYS A 24 3.12 -25.01 -5.15
N TYR A 25 3.66 -24.95 -6.37
CA TYR A 25 5.06 -25.26 -6.67
C TYR A 25 5.90 -24.01 -6.94
N VAL A 26 5.28 -22.84 -6.98
CA VAL A 26 5.89 -21.56 -7.37
C VAL A 26 5.75 -20.56 -6.23
N LYS A 27 6.81 -19.82 -5.91
CA LYS A 27 6.80 -18.84 -4.81
C LYS A 27 6.41 -17.43 -5.24
N ASN A 28 6.97 -16.95 -6.35
CA ASN A 28 6.94 -15.52 -6.70
C ASN A 28 6.07 -15.27 -7.93
N VAL A 29 6.47 -15.74 -9.11
CA VAL A 29 5.77 -15.45 -10.38
C VAL A 29 5.39 -16.71 -11.12
N LEU A 30 4.13 -16.80 -11.52
CA LEU A 30 3.65 -17.81 -12.44
C LEU A 30 3.29 -17.18 -13.79
N TYR A 31 4.13 -17.40 -14.78
CA TYR A 31 3.85 -17.05 -16.16
C TYR A 31 2.88 -18.07 -16.76
N ILE A 32 1.82 -17.61 -17.44
CA ILE A 32 0.89 -18.47 -18.18
C ILE A 32 1.01 -18.12 -19.65
N LYS A 33 1.25 -19.13 -20.48
CA LYS A 33 1.41 -18.99 -21.92
C LYS A 33 0.54 -20.00 -22.66
N PHE A 34 -0.10 -19.54 -23.74
CA PHE A 34 -0.95 -20.36 -24.59
C PHE A 34 -0.24 -20.85 -25.84
N ASN A 35 -0.56 -22.07 -26.26
CA ASN A 35 -0.17 -22.56 -27.58
C ASN A 35 -0.91 -21.79 -28.69
N SER A 36 -0.26 -21.61 -29.84
CA SER A 36 -0.91 -21.08 -31.04
C SER A 36 -1.99 -22.04 -31.54
N GLY A 37 -3.21 -21.54 -31.73
CA GLY A 37 -4.34 -22.34 -32.20
C GLY A 37 -5.68 -21.60 -32.11
N PRO A 38 -6.78 -22.16 -32.68
CA PRO A 38 -8.11 -21.55 -32.63
C PRO A 38 -8.59 -21.33 -31.19
N ASP A 39 -8.26 -22.27 -30.29
CA ASP A 39 -8.56 -22.25 -28.85
C ASP A 39 -7.77 -21.21 -28.04
N SER A 40 -6.86 -20.49 -28.70
CA SER A 40 -6.01 -19.43 -28.14
C SER A 40 -6.06 -18.16 -28.99
N SER A 41 -7.15 -17.97 -29.74
CA SER A 41 -7.36 -16.77 -30.54
C SER A 41 -7.56 -15.52 -29.66
N LEU A 42 -7.34 -14.33 -30.23
CA LEU A 42 -7.51 -13.04 -29.56
C LEU A 42 -8.88 -12.90 -28.85
N PRO A 43 -10.02 -13.31 -29.45
CA PRO A 43 -11.32 -13.31 -28.78
C PRO A 43 -11.41 -14.25 -27.57
N VAL A 44 -10.80 -15.43 -27.65
CA VAL A 44 -10.77 -16.39 -26.55
C VAL A 44 -9.91 -15.86 -25.40
N ILE A 45 -8.71 -15.36 -25.70
CA ILE A 45 -7.82 -14.74 -24.70
C ILE A 45 -8.52 -13.57 -24.01
N ASN A 46 -9.20 -12.69 -24.76
CA ASN A 46 -9.97 -11.57 -24.22
C ASN A 46 -10.97 -12.03 -23.14
N LYS A 47 -11.72 -13.10 -23.42
CA LYS A 47 -12.70 -13.68 -22.47
C LYS A 47 -12.02 -14.30 -21.24
N GLN A 48 -10.85 -14.91 -21.41
CA GLN A 48 -10.16 -15.61 -20.32
C GLN A 48 -9.35 -14.69 -19.40
N ILE A 49 -8.89 -13.51 -19.84
CA ILE A 49 -8.13 -12.57 -18.99
C ILE A 49 -8.84 -12.34 -17.66
N ILE A 50 -10.13 -11.98 -17.68
CA ILE A 50 -10.90 -11.68 -16.48
C ILE A 50 -11.03 -12.95 -15.62
N ASN A 51 -11.42 -14.08 -16.21
CA ASN A 51 -11.61 -15.34 -15.49
C ASN A 51 -10.33 -15.82 -14.80
N ILE A 52 -9.18 -15.73 -15.47
CA ILE A 52 -7.87 -16.16 -14.92
C ILE A 52 -7.49 -15.27 -13.75
N TYR A 53 -7.51 -13.95 -13.91
CA TYR A 53 -7.09 -13.04 -12.85
C TYR A 53 -8.07 -13.01 -11.66
N THR A 54 -9.38 -13.13 -11.89
CA THR A 54 -10.38 -13.21 -10.80
C THR A 54 -10.27 -14.52 -10.02
N LYS A 55 -9.95 -15.65 -10.67
CA LYS A 55 -9.73 -16.91 -9.95
C LYS A 55 -8.36 -17.00 -9.30
N ALA A 56 -7.35 -16.37 -9.88
CA ALA A 56 -6.00 -16.35 -9.32
C ALA A 56 -5.96 -15.71 -7.91
N SER A 57 -6.77 -14.68 -7.64
CA SER A 57 -6.80 -14.04 -6.32
C SER A 57 -7.26 -14.98 -5.20
N THR A 58 -8.12 -15.94 -5.50
CA THR A 58 -8.66 -16.88 -4.49
C THR A 58 -7.92 -18.21 -4.45
N GLN A 59 -7.35 -18.64 -5.58
CA GLN A 59 -6.86 -20.01 -5.75
C GLN A 59 -5.34 -20.12 -5.91
N CYS A 60 -4.64 -19.03 -6.23
CA CYS A 60 -3.21 -19.06 -6.52
C CYS A 60 -2.34 -18.45 -5.38
N GLY A 61 -2.92 -18.24 -4.19
CA GLY A 61 -2.20 -17.77 -2.99
C GLY A 61 -1.44 -16.47 -3.20
N ASN A 62 -0.23 -16.36 -2.68
CA ASN A 62 0.64 -15.17 -2.83
C ASN A 62 1.42 -15.11 -4.16
N VAL A 63 1.07 -15.95 -5.15
CA VAL A 63 1.80 -16.02 -6.42
C VAL A 63 1.33 -14.94 -7.40
N ASP A 64 2.28 -14.17 -7.94
CA ASP A 64 2.05 -13.17 -8.97
C ASP A 64 1.81 -13.85 -10.34
N VAL A 65 0.55 -14.09 -10.67
CA VAL A 65 0.17 -14.64 -11.98
C VAL A 65 0.33 -13.58 -13.07
N ARG A 66 0.96 -13.94 -14.19
CA ARG A 66 1.15 -13.08 -15.38
C ARG A 66 0.78 -13.82 -16.66
N LEU A 67 -0.23 -13.31 -17.37
CA LEU A 67 -0.72 -13.90 -18.62
C LEU A 67 0.02 -13.33 -19.83
N MET A 68 0.80 -14.15 -20.51
CA MET A 68 1.52 -13.75 -21.72
C MET A 68 0.57 -13.77 -22.92
N LEU A 69 0.34 -12.60 -23.53
CA LEU A 69 -0.76 -12.39 -24.48
C LEU A 69 -0.44 -12.84 -25.90
N LYS A 70 0.84 -12.90 -26.29
CA LYS A 70 1.24 -13.41 -27.61
C LYS A 70 1.23 -14.94 -27.63
N PRO A 71 0.70 -15.61 -28.66
CA PRO A 71 0.85 -17.06 -28.83
C PRO A 71 2.33 -17.49 -29.00
N ILE A 72 2.63 -18.77 -28.75
CA ILE A 72 3.97 -19.33 -28.98
C ILE A 72 4.17 -19.62 -30.47
N ASN A 73 5.19 -19.00 -31.07
CA ASN A 73 5.76 -19.47 -32.33
C ASN A 73 6.91 -20.43 -32.01
N SER A 74 7.01 -21.56 -32.73
CA SER A 74 7.87 -22.71 -32.42
C SER A 74 9.39 -22.44 -32.42
N GLN A 75 9.84 -21.20 -32.66
CA GLN A 75 11.25 -20.80 -32.74
C GLN A 75 11.60 -19.58 -31.86
N GLU A 76 10.66 -18.98 -31.14
CA GLU A 76 10.94 -17.78 -30.33
C GLU A 76 11.37 -18.15 -28.89
N LYS A 77 12.52 -17.61 -28.45
CA LYS A 77 12.91 -17.66 -27.04
C LYS A 77 11.93 -16.80 -26.22
N LEU A 78 11.38 -17.38 -25.16
CA LEU A 78 10.48 -16.67 -24.26
C LEU A 78 11.25 -15.53 -23.59
N LYS A 79 10.80 -14.29 -23.77
CA LYS A 79 11.34 -13.12 -23.07
C LYS A 79 10.52 -12.88 -21.81
N THR A 80 11.15 -13.04 -20.66
CA THR A 80 10.60 -12.69 -19.34
C THR A 80 11.63 -11.84 -18.61
N ASN A 81 11.16 -10.89 -17.80
CA ASN A 81 12.02 -10.07 -16.95
C ASN A 81 12.68 -10.89 -15.84
N ARG A 82 12.09 -12.03 -15.48
CA ARG A 82 12.58 -12.93 -14.44
C ARG A 82 12.81 -14.33 -15.01
N PRO A 83 13.95 -14.98 -14.72
CA PRO A 83 14.18 -16.36 -15.13
C PRO A 83 13.20 -17.29 -14.42
N TYR A 84 12.76 -18.35 -15.09
CA TYR A 84 11.92 -19.39 -14.53
C TYR A 84 12.71 -20.69 -14.35
N GLU A 85 12.40 -21.39 -13.27
CA GLU A 85 13.11 -22.62 -12.84
C GLU A 85 12.23 -23.86 -13.02
N LEU A 86 10.94 -23.67 -13.32
CA LEU A 86 9.95 -24.73 -13.46
C LEU A 86 9.07 -24.46 -14.69
N ILE A 87 8.96 -25.45 -15.58
CA ILE A 87 7.96 -25.50 -16.65
C ILE A 87 6.96 -26.60 -16.30
N MET A 88 5.69 -26.23 -16.25
CA MET A 88 4.58 -27.18 -16.20
C MET A 88 3.72 -27.05 -17.45
N TYR A 89 3.27 -28.17 -18.01
CA TYR A 89 2.48 -28.18 -19.24
C TYR A 89 1.35 -29.21 -19.19
N ASP A 90 0.21 -28.92 -19.80
CA ASP A 90 -0.84 -29.93 -19.94
C ASP A 90 -0.44 -31.03 -20.95
N ARG A 91 -0.87 -32.28 -20.71
CA ARG A 91 -0.54 -33.41 -21.58
C ARG A 91 -1.16 -33.34 -22.99
N ASP A 92 -2.10 -32.42 -23.21
CA ASP A 92 -2.78 -32.24 -24.49
C ASP A 92 -1.92 -31.39 -25.45
N LEU A 93 -0.85 -30.76 -24.98
CA LEU A 93 0.14 -30.07 -25.80
C LEU A 93 0.98 -31.04 -26.65
N ALA A 94 1.20 -30.67 -27.92
CA ALA A 94 2.10 -31.39 -28.81
C ALA A 94 3.54 -31.41 -28.24
N LYS A 95 4.15 -32.60 -28.19
CA LYS A 95 5.50 -32.81 -27.63
C LYS A 95 6.55 -31.91 -28.28
N ASP A 96 6.43 -31.63 -29.58
CA ASP A 96 7.40 -30.79 -30.30
C ASP A 96 7.39 -29.34 -29.82
N VAL A 97 6.22 -28.81 -29.45
CA VAL A 97 6.09 -27.47 -28.87
C VAL A 97 6.77 -27.41 -27.51
N VAL A 98 6.54 -28.43 -26.68
CA VAL A 98 7.16 -28.56 -25.35
C VAL A 98 8.68 -28.65 -25.48
N ASN A 99 9.17 -29.54 -26.35
CA ASN A 99 10.60 -29.75 -26.58
C ASN A 99 11.30 -28.47 -27.06
N SER A 100 10.72 -27.73 -27.99
CA SER A 100 11.29 -26.46 -28.46
C SER A 100 11.42 -25.42 -27.35
N LEU A 101 10.42 -25.30 -26.48
CA LEU A 101 10.44 -24.36 -25.37
C LEU A 101 11.43 -24.77 -24.28
N VAL A 102 11.51 -26.06 -23.97
CA VAL A 102 12.49 -26.62 -23.02
C VAL A 102 13.92 -26.38 -23.51
N ASN A 103 14.18 -26.58 -24.81
CA ASN A 103 15.51 -26.32 -25.40
C ASN A 103 15.94 -24.85 -25.32
N ASN A 104 14.98 -23.92 -25.24
CA ASN A 104 15.22 -22.48 -25.14
C ASN A 104 15.12 -21.94 -23.71
N ALA A 105 14.85 -22.81 -22.73
CA ALA A 105 14.72 -22.44 -21.33
C ALA A 105 16.07 -22.14 -20.67
N PRO A 106 16.08 -21.42 -19.53
CA PRO A 106 17.28 -21.29 -18.71
C PRO A 106 17.89 -22.65 -18.31
N PRO A 107 19.21 -22.73 -18.08
CA PRO A 107 19.84 -23.95 -17.54
C PRO A 107 19.14 -24.42 -16.26
N GLU A 108 19.10 -25.73 -16.03
CA GLU A 108 18.54 -26.37 -14.83
C GLU A 108 17.01 -26.22 -14.63
N THR A 109 16.28 -25.74 -15.64
CA THR A 109 14.81 -25.69 -15.58
C THR A 109 14.20 -27.09 -15.47
N GLN A 110 13.40 -27.30 -14.43
CA GLN A 110 12.64 -28.54 -14.21
C GLN A 110 11.40 -28.56 -15.10
N VAL A 111 11.05 -29.73 -15.63
CA VAL A 111 9.92 -29.88 -16.57
C VAL A 111 8.97 -30.96 -16.06
N GLN A 112 7.68 -30.64 -15.94
CA GLN A 112 6.67 -31.57 -15.44
C GLN A 112 5.36 -31.46 -16.23
N SER A 113 4.75 -32.61 -16.56
CA SER A 113 3.41 -32.65 -17.16
C SER A 113 2.30 -32.63 -16.11
N ILE A 114 1.17 -32.00 -16.42
CA ILE A 114 -0.06 -32.00 -15.61
C ILE A 114 -1.10 -32.90 -16.28
N ASP A 115 -1.69 -33.82 -15.52
CA ASP A 115 -2.76 -34.69 -16.03
C ASP A 115 -4.06 -33.91 -16.28
N SER A 116 -4.69 -34.19 -17.43
CA SER A 116 -5.98 -33.64 -17.80
C SER A 116 -7.11 -34.47 -17.19
N ASP A 117 -7.89 -33.86 -16.28
CA ASP A 117 -9.17 -34.42 -15.88
C ASP A 117 -10.13 -34.39 -17.08
N LYS A 118 -10.32 -35.53 -17.74
CA LYS A 118 -11.14 -35.68 -18.95
C LYS A 118 -12.65 -35.45 -18.74
N SER A 119 -13.11 -35.32 -17.49
CA SER A 119 -14.54 -35.39 -17.13
C SER A 119 -15.39 -34.15 -17.46
N VAL A 120 -14.82 -33.05 -17.95
CA VAL A 120 -15.55 -31.76 -18.17
C VAL A 120 -15.36 -31.18 -19.57
N ILE A 121 -14.82 -31.96 -20.52
CA ILE A 121 -14.42 -31.44 -21.84
C ILE A 121 -15.64 -31.04 -22.72
N SER A 122 -16.81 -31.63 -22.51
CA SER A 122 -17.97 -31.46 -23.41
C SER A 122 -18.78 -30.16 -23.26
N LYS A 123 -18.51 -29.31 -22.25
CA LYS A 123 -19.30 -28.07 -22.00
C LYS A 123 -18.56 -26.75 -22.23
N LEU A 124 -17.25 -26.76 -22.52
CA LEU A 124 -16.45 -25.53 -22.70
C LEU A 124 -16.12 -25.21 -24.16
N LEU A 125 -16.57 -26.06 -25.09
CA LEU A 125 -16.40 -25.86 -26.53
C LEU A 125 -17.48 -24.92 -27.07
N THR A 126 -17.28 -23.61 -26.91
CA THR A 126 -17.83 -22.66 -27.89
C THR A 126 -16.77 -21.62 -28.24
N ASN A 127 -16.56 -21.44 -29.55
CA ASN A 127 -15.78 -20.35 -30.18
C ASN A 127 -16.47 -18.97 -29.98
N ASP A 128 -17.13 -18.75 -28.84
CA ASP A 128 -17.95 -17.56 -28.54
C ASP A 128 -17.09 -16.45 -27.94
N GLY A 129 -16.09 -15.99 -28.70
CA GLY A 129 -15.38 -14.75 -28.40
C GLY A 129 -15.80 -13.67 -29.38
N GLU A 130 -16.18 -12.49 -28.86
CA GLU A 130 -16.43 -11.31 -29.70
C GLU A 130 -15.15 -10.87 -30.43
N ALA A 131 -15.30 -10.44 -31.68
CA ALA A 131 -14.18 -9.90 -32.45
C ALA A 131 -13.52 -8.73 -31.71
N VAL A 132 -12.21 -8.82 -31.50
CA VAL A 132 -11.44 -7.82 -30.76
C VAL A 132 -10.79 -6.85 -31.75
N LYS A 133 -11.29 -5.63 -31.82
CA LYS A 133 -10.65 -4.53 -32.56
C LYS A 133 -9.35 -4.11 -31.88
N THR A 134 -8.28 -3.97 -32.66
CA THR A 134 -6.94 -3.54 -32.23
C THR A 134 -6.58 -2.17 -32.83
N TYR A 135 -5.59 -1.52 -32.22
CA TYR A 135 -5.20 -0.14 -32.49
C TYR A 135 -3.67 -0.01 -32.41
N GLU A 136 -3.09 0.94 -33.15
CA GLU A 136 -1.64 1.16 -33.09
C GLU A 136 -1.23 1.80 -31.77
N TYR A 137 -1.99 2.80 -31.31
CA TYR A 137 -1.68 3.59 -30.12
C TYR A 137 -2.83 3.54 -29.11
N VAL A 138 -2.58 2.86 -28.00
CA VAL A 138 -3.54 2.67 -26.90
C VAL A 138 -3.07 3.45 -25.67
N ALA A 139 -3.99 4.11 -25.00
CA ALA A 139 -3.75 4.78 -23.73
C ALA A 139 -4.56 4.15 -22.59
N LEU A 140 -4.04 4.24 -21.38
CA LEU A 140 -4.80 4.05 -20.16
C LEU A 140 -4.21 4.90 -19.04
N GLY A 141 -4.98 5.09 -17.97
CA GLY A 141 -4.53 5.83 -16.80
C GLY A 141 -5.10 5.26 -15.51
N GLY A 142 -4.40 5.48 -14.40
CA GLY A 142 -4.82 4.96 -13.11
C GLY A 142 -3.81 5.25 -12.00
N THR A 143 -4.18 4.91 -10.77
CA THR A 143 -3.28 5.07 -9.62
C THR A 143 -2.22 3.98 -9.57
N PHE A 144 -2.54 2.74 -9.95
CA PHE A 144 -1.56 1.64 -10.02
C PHE A 144 -0.73 1.44 -8.74
N ASP A 145 -1.32 1.72 -7.58
CA ASP A 145 -0.71 1.44 -6.28
C ASP A 145 -0.80 -0.06 -5.99
N ARG A 146 0.35 -0.71 -5.77
CA ARG A 146 0.50 -2.16 -5.52
C ARG A 146 -0.37 -3.01 -6.44
N LEU A 147 0.14 -3.30 -7.64
CA LEU A 147 -0.61 -3.98 -8.71
C LEU A 147 -1.38 -5.23 -8.24
N HIS A 148 -2.69 -5.10 -8.11
CA HIS A 148 -3.62 -6.20 -7.90
C HIS A 148 -4.24 -6.67 -9.22
N ASN A 149 -5.00 -7.76 -9.17
CA ASN A 149 -5.59 -8.40 -10.34
C ASN A 149 -6.52 -7.48 -11.15
N GLY A 150 -7.18 -6.50 -10.51
CA GLY A 150 -7.93 -5.45 -11.21
C GLY A 150 -7.06 -4.60 -12.14
N HIS A 151 -5.89 -4.15 -11.67
CA HIS A 151 -4.91 -3.46 -12.52
C HIS A 151 -4.36 -4.37 -13.61
N LYS A 152 -4.08 -5.65 -13.31
CA LYS A 152 -3.57 -6.60 -14.28
C LYS A 152 -4.54 -6.85 -15.42
N ILE A 153 -5.84 -6.95 -15.12
CA ILE A 153 -6.90 -7.04 -16.14
C ILE A 153 -6.88 -5.78 -17.02
N LEU A 154 -6.85 -4.58 -16.40
CA LEU A 154 -6.82 -3.31 -17.13
C LEU A 154 -5.62 -3.18 -18.07
N LEU A 155 -4.42 -3.46 -17.56
CA LEU A 155 -3.16 -3.44 -18.30
C LEU A 155 -3.14 -4.52 -19.41
N SER A 156 -3.61 -5.73 -19.11
CA SER A 156 -3.68 -6.81 -20.09
C SER A 156 -4.65 -6.50 -21.23
N GLN A 157 -5.79 -5.88 -20.93
CA GLN A 157 -6.76 -5.47 -21.95
C GLN A 157 -6.22 -4.35 -22.85
N ALA A 158 -5.45 -3.41 -22.30
CA ALA A 158 -4.76 -2.40 -23.10
C ALA A 158 -3.69 -3.02 -24.01
N ALA A 159 -2.83 -3.89 -23.46
CA ALA A 159 -1.80 -4.58 -24.23
C ALA A 159 -2.37 -5.52 -25.31
N LEU A 160 -3.50 -6.20 -25.04
CA LEU A 160 -4.17 -7.06 -26.01
C LEU A 160 -4.70 -6.28 -27.23
N ARG A 161 -5.05 -5.01 -27.03
CA ARG A 161 -5.66 -4.15 -28.05
C ARG A 161 -4.64 -3.27 -28.78
N ALA A 162 -3.37 -3.32 -28.38
CA ALA A 162 -2.31 -2.53 -29.00
C ALA A 162 -1.53 -3.38 -30.01
N THR A 163 -1.14 -2.77 -31.13
CA THR A 163 -0.26 -3.39 -32.14
C THR A 163 1.12 -2.76 -32.20
N LYS A 164 1.29 -1.53 -31.68
CA LYS A 164 2.60 -0.85 -31.64
C LYS A 164 2.94 -0.29 -30.26
N HIS A 165 2.05 0.52 -29.68
CA HIS A 165 2.40 1.35 -28.53
C HIS A 165 1.31 1.39 -27.46
N VAL A 166 1.71 1.30 -26.19
CA VAL A 166 0.84 1.50 -25.02
C VAL A 166 1.40 2.61 -24.13
N THR A 167 0.60 3.64 -23.87
CA THR A 167 0.93 4.69 -22.91
C THR A 167 0.13 4.53 -21.63
N VAL A 168 0.81 4.47 -20.48
CA VAL A 168 0.18 4.41 -19.16
C VAL A 168 0.45 5.68 -18.37
N GLY A 169 -0.60 6.43 -18.08
CA GLY A 169 -0.56 7.54 -17.14
C GLY A 169 -0.72 7.06 -15.70
N VAL A 170 0.31 7.26 -14.88
CA VAL A 170 0.31 6.88 -13.46
C VAL A 170 0.07 8.11 -12.60
N THR A 171 -1.01 8.15 -11.81
CA THR A 171 -1.37 9.37 -11.07
C THR A 171 -0.31 9.75 -10.05
N ASP A 172 0.06 11.02 -10.02
CA ASP A 172 1.04 11.60 -9.09
C ASP A 172 0.35 12.36 -7.93
N VAL A 173 1.13 12.95 -7.02
CA VAL A 173 0.71 13.49 -5.71
C VAL A 173 -0.61 14.27 -5.75
N ASN A 174 -0.77 15.20 -6.71
CA ASN A 174 -1.95 16.06 -6.80
C ASN A 174 -3.27 15.31 -7.06
N MET A 175 -3.19 14.09 -7.60
CA MET A 175 -4.35 13.27 -7.96
C MET A 175 -4.62 12.13 -6.96
N ILE A 176 -3.70 11.86 -6.02
CA ILE A 176 -3.84 10.75 -5.08
C ILE A 176 -4.37 11.17 -3.70
N GLN A 177 -4.30 12.45 -3.32
CA GLN A 177 -4.69 12.93 -1.98
C GLN A 177 -6.16 12.69 -1.60
N SER A 178 -7.05 12.51 -2.58
CA SER A 178 -8.45 12.16 -2.34
C SER A 178 -8.68 10.66 -2.10
N LYS A 179 -7.66 9.83 -2.24
CA LYS A 179 -7.76 8.38 -2.09
C LYS A 179 -7.70 8.00 -0.61
N THR A 180 -8.43 6.95 -0.25
CA THR A 180 -8.37 6.34 1.08
C THR A 180 -6.94 5.95 1.42
N LEU A 181 -6.42 6.44 2.56
CA LEU A 181 -5.05 6.21 3.04
C LEU A 181 -3.98 6.57 1.99
N TRP A 182 -4.14 7.70 1.29
CA TRP A 182 -3.21 8.11 0.24
C TRP A 182 -1.76 8.23 0.72
N GLU A 183 -1.55 8.44 2.02
CA GLU A 183 -0.25 8.51 2.67
C GLU A 183 0.51 7.18 2.59
N LEU A 184 -0.19 6.06 2.37
CA LEU A 184 0.39 4.72 2.20
C LEU A 184 0.63 4.34 0.73
N ILE A 185 0.24 5.19 -0.23
CA ILE A 185 0.49 4.95 -1.66
C ILE A 185 1.99 4.97 -1.94
N GLU A 186 2.47 4.02 -2.74
CA GLU A 186 3.88 3.97 -3.13
C GLU A 186 4.30 5.20 -3.93
N PRO A 187 5.59 5.63 -3.84
CA PRO A 187 6.16 6.63 -4.73
C PRO A 187 5.87 6.34 -6.21
N VAL A 188 5.66 7.39 -7.00
CA VAL A 188 5.22 7.27 -8.40
C VAL A 188 6.21 6.47 -9.24
N GLU A 189 7.51 6.58 -8.95
CA GLU A 189 8.59 5.87 -9.63
C GLU A 189 8.49 4.35 -9.41
N ILE A 190 8.16 3.93 -8.19
CA ILE A 190 7.99 2.50 -7.84
C ILE A 190 6.77 1.93 -8.58
N ARG A 191 5.66 2.68 -8.58
CA ARG A 191 4.43 2.26 -9.27
C ARG A 191 4.62 2.19 -10.79
N MET A 192 5.27 3.20 -11.37
CA MET A 192 5.62 3.22 -12.80
C MET A 192 6.51 2.04 -13.19
N LYS A 193 7.53 1.73 -12.38
CA LYS A 193 8.38 0.56 -12.59
C LYS A 193 7.57 -0.73 -12.51
N ALA A 194 6.70 -0.88 -11.53
CA ALA A 194 5.86 -2.07 -11.41
C ALA A 194 4.92 -2.26 -12.62
N VAL A 195 4.35 -1.17 -13.14
CA VAL A 195 3.54 -1.16 -14.37
C VAL A 195 4.37 -1.60 -15.58
N LEU A 196 5.55 -1.01 -15.77
CA LEU A 196 6.43 -1.33 -16.88
C LEU A 196 6.89 -2.80 -16.82
N ASP A 197 7.34 -3.25 -15.65
CA ASP A 197 7.77 -4.63 -15.39
C ASP A 197 6.65 -5.64 -15.68
N PHE A 198 5.39 -5.28 -15.39
CA PHE A 198 4.24 -6.14 -15.69
C PHE A 198 3.94 -6.17 -17.19
N LEU A 199 3.89 -5.01 -17.84
CA LEU A 199 3.57 -4.88 -19.26
C LEU A 199 4.59 -5.60 -20.15
N THR A 200 5.87 -5.38 -19.89
CA THR A 200 6.97 -6.05 -20.60
C THR A 200 6.96 -7.56 -20.43
N ASP A 201 6.51 -8.07 -19.28
CA ASP A 201 6.35 -9.52 -19.06
C ASP A 201 5.17 -10.12 -19.85
N ILE A 202 4.05 -9.40 -19.97
CA ILE A 202 2.86 -9.93 -20.65
C ILE A 202 2.92 -9.76 -22.18
N ASN A 203 3.61 -8.74 -22.68
CA ASN A 203 3.84 -8.53 -24.11
C ASN A 203 5.13 -7.72 -24.40
N PRO A 204 6.29 -8.38 -24.55
CA PRO A 204 7.58 -7.70 -24.74
C PRO A 204 7.77 -7.04 -26.12
N ASP A 205 6.86 -7.26 -27.07
CA ASP A 205 7.00 -6.76 -28.44
C ASP A 205 6.38 -5.37 -28.66
N LEU A 206 5.69 -4.83 -27.65
CA LEU A 206 5.10 -3.49 -27.68
C LEU A 206 6.06 -2.44 -27.13
N GLU A 207 5.95 -1.22 -27.66
CA GLU A 207 6.59 -0.05 -27.07
C GLU A 207 5.74 0.49 -25.92
N TYR A 208 6.39 0.76 -24.78
CA TYR A 208 5.73 1.23 -23.57
C TYR A 208 6.22 2.62 -23.18
N ASN A 209 5.28 3.54 -22.98
CA ASN A 209 5.53 4.82 -22.31
C ASN A 209 4.75 4.86 -21.00
N VAL A 210 5.42 4.66 -19.88
CA VAL A 210 4.83 4.81 -18.55
C VAL A 210 5.27 6.16 -18.01
N CYS A 211 4.34 7.05 -17.73
CA CYS A 211 4.63 8.43 -17.34
C CYS A 211 3.76 8.91 -16.17
N PRO A 212 4.27 9.81 -15.31
CA PRO A 212 3.44 10.41 -14.26
C PRO A 212 2.41 11.35 -14.88
N ILE A 213 1.20 11.39 -14.30
CA ILE A 213 0.15 12.35 -14.68
C ILE A 213 -0.31 13.15 -13.46
N GLN A 214 -0.49 14.44 -13.68
CA GLN A 214 -0.95 15.41 -12.67
C GLN A 214 -2.35 15.95 -12.97
N ASP A 215 -2.94 15.55 -14.10
CA ASP A 215 -4.31 15.85 -14.49
C ASP A 215 -4.99 14.62 -15.12
N VAL A 216 -6.32 14.68 -15.26
CA VAL A 216 -7.14 13.58 -15.79
C VAL A 216 -6.86 13.29 -17.27
N TYR A 217 -6.24 14.22 -18.00
CA TYR A 217 -6.06 14.13 -19.43
C TYR A 217 -4.72 13.50 -19.83
N GLY A 218 -3.66 13.81 -19.08
CA GLY A 218 -2.31 13.36 -19.36
C GLY A 218 -1.85 13.67 -20.80
N PRO A 219 -1.02 12.81 -21.43
CA PRO A 219 -0.53 13.04 -22.79
C PRO A 219 -1.62 12.91 -23.86
N THR A 220 -2.78 12.33 -23.52
CA THR A 220 -3.85 12.08 -24.49
C THR A 220 -4.56 13.34 -24.97
N LYS A 221 -4.42 14.48 -24.27
CA LYS A 221 -4.96 15.76 -24.76
C LYS A 221 -4.14 16.40 -25.87
N ASP A 222 -2.90 15.96 -26.09
CA ASP A 222 -1.94 16.64 -26.97
C ASP A 222 -1.51 15.75 -28.15
N ASP A 223 -1.37 14.44 -27.93
CA ASP A 223 -0.89 13.52 -28.98
C ASP A 223 -2.05 13.05 -29.89
N PRO A 224 -2.02 13.37 -31.20
CA PRO A 224 -3.04 12.96 -32.15
C PRO A 224 -3.00 11.46 -32.48
N ARG A 225 -1.90 10.76 -32.18
CA ARG A 225 -1.72 9.35 -32.56
C ARG A 225 -2.61 8.40 -31.78
N PHE A 226 -3.02 8.75 -30.56
CA PHE A 226 -3.88 7.91 -29.74
C PHE A 226 -5.22 7.65 -30.41
N GLN A 227 -5.63 6.38 -30.41
CA GLN A 227 -6.88 5.91 -31.04
C GLN A 227 -7.85 5.29 -30.03
N LEU A 228 -7.32 4.65 -28.98
CA LEU A 228 -8.11 3.96 -27.96
C LEU A 228 -7.69 4.42 -26.57
N ILE A 229 -8.66 4.61 -25.68
CA ILE A 229 -8.44 4.64 -24.23
C ILE A 229 -9.15 3.46 -23.55
N VAL A 230 -8.40 2.76 -22.70
CA VAL A 230 -8.91 1.65 -21.90
C VAL A 230 -9.13 2.13 -20.46
N VAL A 231 -10.34 1.92 -19.94
CA VAL A 231 -10.78 2.41 -18.62
C VAL A 231 -11.57 1.35 -17.87
N SER A 232 -11.64 1.48 -16.55
CA SER A 232 -12.62 0.76 -15.73
C SER A 232 -13.97 1.50 -15.77
N GLU A 233 -15.06 0.82 -15.37
CA GLU A 233 -16.38 1.47 -15.27
C GLU A 233 -16.35 2.74 -14.37
N GLU A 234 -15.54 2.73 -13.31
CA GLU A 234 -15.33 3.88 -12.40
C GLU A 234 -14.68 5.09 -13.07
N THR A 235 -13.78 4.84 -14.02
CA THR A 235 -12.96 5.87 -14.67
C THR A 235 -13.49 6.27 -16.05
N LYS A 236 -14.59 5.66 -16.50
CA LYS A 236 -15.29 5.96 -17.75
C LYS A 236 -15.64 7.44 -17.92
N ARG A 237 -16.09 8.10 -16.85
CA ARG A 237 -16.37 9.54 -16.86
C ARG A 237 -15.11 10.37 -17.20
N GLY A 238 -13.93 9.90 -16.80
CA GLY A 238 -12.66 10.52 -17.16
C GLY A 238 -12.37 10.44 -18.66
N ALA A 239 -12.62 9.28 -19.28
CA ALA A 239 -12.47 9.11 -20.73
C ALA A 239 -13.39 10.03 -21.54
N LEU A 240 -14.63 10.24 -21.08
CA LEU A 240 -15.56 11.18 -21.72
C LEU A 240 -15.01 12.62 -21.69
N LYS A 241 -14.49 13.07 -20.53
CA LYS A 241 -13.84 14.38 -20.40
C LYS A 241 -12.60 14.52 -21.28
N ILE A 242 -11.83 13.44 -21.47
CA ILE A 242 -10.70 13.42 -22.39
C ILE A 242 -11.18 13.68 -23.82
N ASN A 243 -12.26 13.03 -24.25
CA ASN A 243 -12.82 13.22 -25.60
C ASN A 243 -13.39 14.63 -25.80
N GLU A 244 -14.05 15.21 -24.78
CA GLU A 244 -14.44 16.62 -24.79
C GLU A 244 -13.22 17.52 -25.01
N LYS A 245 -12.14 17.29 -24.24
CA LYS A 245 -10.93 18.10 -24.32
C LYS A 245 -10.19 17.94 -25.65
N ARG A 246 -10.18 16.72 -26.22
CA ARG A 246 -9.61 16.44 -27.53
C ARG A 246 -10.40 17.16 -28.63
N LYS A 247 -11.73 17.17 -28.55
CA LYS A 247 -12.58 17.90 -29.49
C LYS A 247 -12.32 19.41 -29.44
N GLU A 248 -12.18 20.00 -28.25
CA GLU A 248 -11.79 21.42 -28.10
C GLU A 248 -10.47 21.76 -28.78
N LYS A 249 -9.53 20.79 -28.84
CA LYS A 249 -8.22 20.93 -29.48
C LYS A 249 -8.17 20.49 -30.94
N GLY A 250 -9.32 20.18 -31.56
CA GLY A 250 -9.40 19.70 -32.94
C GLY A 250 -8.83 18.30 -33.16
N LEU A 251 -8.66 17.50 -32.11
CA LEU A 251 -8.21 16.12 -32.18
C LEU A 251 -9.39 15.15 -32.33
N GLN A 252 -9.16 14.02 -32.99
CA GLN A 252 -10.16 12.95 -33.10
C GLN A 252 -10.47 12.34 -31.72
N PRO A 253 -11.76 12.06 -31.41
CA PRO A 253 -12.11 11.38 -30.17
C PRO A 253 -11.49 9.98 -30.14
N LEU A 254 -11.13 9.52 -28.94
CA LEU A 254 -10.66 8.17 -28.69
C LEU A 254 -11.85 7.22 -28.63
N ASP A 255 -11.69 6.03 -29.21
CA ASP A 255 -12.56 4.91 -28.86
C ASP A 255 -12.38 4.59 -27.37
N VAL A 256 -13.47 4.28 -26.67
CA VAL A 256 -13.45 4.00 -25.23
C VAL A 256 -13.79 2.54 -24.99
N TYR A 257 -12.82 1.76 -24.52
CA TYR A 257 -13.07 0.39 -24.07
C TYR A 257 -13.18 0.36 -22.56
N THR A 258 -14.33 -0.09 -22.05
CA THR A 258 -14.61 -0.13 -20.62
C THR A 258 -14.59 -1.56 -20.11
N ILE A 259 -13.91 -1.79 -18.98
CA ILE A 259 -13.81 -3.09 -18.32
C ILE A 259 -14.73 -3.09 -17.09
N GLY A 260 -15.48 -4.18 -16.95
CA GLY A 260 -16.33 -4.44 -15.78
C GLY A 260 -15.53 -4.68 -14.49
N MET A 261 -16.23 -4.62 -13.36
CA MET A 261 -15.63 -4.85 -12.05
C MET A 261 -15.36 -6.34 -11.82
N ALA A 262 -14.20 -6.66 -11.24
CA ALA A 262 -13.92 -7.97 -10.67
C ALA A 262 -14.25 -7.95 -9.17
N GLU A 263 -15.18 -8.81 -8.75
CA GLU A 263 -15.53 -8.98 -7.35
C GLU A 263 -14.38 -9.61 -6.55
N GLU A 264 -14.22 -9.19 -5.29
CA GLU A 264 -13.27 -9.78 -4.34
C GLU A 264 -14.02 -10.73 -3.41
N LEU A 265 -13.69 -12.02 -3.50
CA LEU A 265 -14.32 -13.07 -2.71
C LEU A 265 -13.66 -13.28 -1.33
N ASP A 266 -12.54 -12.58 -1.06
CA ASP A 266 -11.73 -12.73 0.16
C ASP A 266 -11.63 -11.38 0.91
N GLN A 267 -12.78 -10.90 1.41
CA GLN A 267 -12.85 -9.70 2.25
C GLN A 267 -12.34 -10.02 3.65
N GLN A 268 -11.36 -9.27 4.15
CA GLN A 268 -10.82 -9.46 5.50
C GLN A 268 -11.63 -8.73 6.57
N SER A 269 -12.50 -7.81 6.16
CA SER A 269 -13.41 -7.09 7.05
C SER A 269 -14.63 -6.57 6.31
N THR A 270 -15.69 -6.29 7.05
CA THR A 270 -16.92 -5.65 6.52
C THR A 270 -16.72 -4.19 6.09
N GLU A 271 -15.56 -3.60 6.41
CA GLU A 271 -15.20 -2.22 6.05
C GLU A 271 -14.54 -2.12 4.67
N GLU A 272 -14.09 -3.26 4.11
CA GLU A 272 -13.47 -3.32 2.80
C GLU A 272 -14.50 -3.17 1.67
N GLU A 273 -14.07 -2.58 0.54
CA GLU A 273 -14.89 -2.56 -0.66
C GLU A 273 -15.10 -3.99 -1.17
N ALA A 274 -16.28 -4.31 -1.71
CA ALA A 274 -16.55 -5.66 -2.22
C ALA A 274 -15.76 -6.06 -3.48
N LYS A 275 -15.07 -5.10 -4.10
CA LYS A 275 -14.29 -5.27 -5.32
C LYS A 275 -12.80 -5.23 -5.01
N VAL A 276 -12.01 -5.87 -5.88
CA VAL A 276 -10.55 -5.84 -5.75
C VAL A 276 -10.06 -4.41 -5.99
N SER A 277 -9.59 -3.74 -4.93
CA SER A 277 -9.18 -2.34 -4.99
C SER A 277 -7.84 -2.08 -4.28
N SER A 278 -7.12 -1.05 -4.73
CA SER A 278 -5.92 -0.60 -4.04
C SER A 278 -6.24 -0.02 -2.66
N SER A 279 -7.47 0.45 -2.43
CA SER A 279 -7.93 0.91 -1.12
C SER A 279 -7.91 -0.23 -0.11
N ASN A 280 -8.46 -1.40 -0.45
CA ASN A 280 -8.42 -2.59 0.41
C ASN A 280 -6.98 -3.00 0.72
N LEU A 281 -6.08 -2.99 -0.29
CA LEU A 281 -4.66 -3.29 -0.04
C LEU A 281 -4.03 -2.35 0.99
N ARG A 282 -4.29 -1.04 0.90
CA ARG A 282 -3.77 -0.06 1.88
C ARG A 282 -4.39 -0.24 3.25
N MET A 283 -5.68 -0.58 3.33
CA MET A 283 -6.35 -0.91 4.59
C MET A 283 -5.68 -2.12 5.27
N ARG A 284 -5.34 -3.17 4.50
CA ARG A 284 -4.64 -4.36 4.99
C ARG A 284 -3.21 -4.11 5.47
N LEU A 285 -2.57 -3.00 5.04
CA LEU A 285 -1.27 -2.58 5.55
C LEU A 285 -1.33 -2.04 6.99
N LEU A 286 -2.50 -1.59 7.46
CA LEU A 286 -2.64 -1.08 8.82
C LEU A 286 -2.34 -2.20 9.83
N GLY A 287 -1.55 -1.90 10.86
CA GLY A 287 -1.07 -2.89 11.82
C GLY A 287 -0.04 -3.89 11.28
N THR A 288 0.46 -3.72 10.05
CA THR A 288 1.60 -4.50 9.53
C THR A 288 2.90 -3.71 9.67
N LEU A 289 4.04 -4.42 9.63
CA LEU A 289 5.35 -3.80 9.57
C LEU A 289 5.59 -3.23 8.16
N LEU A 290 5.52 -1.91 8.03
CA LEU A 290 5.78 -1.17 6.80
C LEU A 290 7.27 -1.04 6.51
N ARG A 291 8.08 -0.96 7.57
CA ARG A 291 9.53 -0.76 7.51
C ARG A 291 10.20 -1.50 8.65
N GLU A 292 11.29 -2.19 8.34
CA GLU A 292 12.10 -2.87 9.33
C GLU A 292 12.66 -1.90 10.39
N PRO A 293 12.69 -2.29 11.68
CA PRO A 293 13.37 -1.53 12.71
C PRO A 293 14.85 -1.37 12.39
N LYS A 294 15.38 -0.16 12.52
CA LYS A 294 16.83 0.07 12.36
C LYS A 294 17.53 -0.24 13.69
N PRO A 295 18.57 -1.09 13.72
CA PRO A 295 19.36 -1.31 14.93
C PRO A 295 19.91 0.02 15.46
N ASN A 296 19.80 0.23 16.77
CA ASN A 296 20.31 1.42 17.44
C ASN A 296 21.16 1.01 18.65
N PRO A 297 22.50 1.16 18.59
CA PRO A 297 23.40 0.73 19.66
C PRO A 297 23.29 1.62 20.92
N ASN A 298 22.59 2.76 20.84
CA ASN A 298 22.48 3.71 21.95
C ASN A 298 21.28 3.44 22.87
N ILE A 299 20.47 2.42 22.58
CA ILE A 299 19.37 1.99 23.45
C ILE A 299 19.59 0.54 23.87
N PRO A 300 19.28 0.16 25.14
CA PRO A 300 19.34 -1.22 25.56
C PRO A 300 18.38 -2.10 24.75
N ASP A 301 18.76 -3.35 24.49
CA ASP A 301 17.90 -4.31 23.78
C ASP A 301 16.59 -4.64 24.50
N TRP A 302 16.58 -4.49 25.84
CA TRP A 302 15.43 -4.73 26.69
C TRP A 302 15.25 -3.62 27.75
N PRO A 303 14.00 -3.23 28.07
CA PRO A 303 12.76 -3.68 27.44
C PRO A 303 12.60 -3.14 26.00
N TYR A 304 11.82 -3.83 25.17
CA TYR A 304 11.58 -3.38 23.80
C TYR A 304 10.66 -2.15 23.79
N VAL A 305 11.22 -1.01 23.41
CA VAL A 305 10.55 0.30 23.41
C VAL A 305 9.88 0.61 22.08
N ILE A 306 8.58 0.88 22.12
CA ILE A 306 7.78 1.37 20.99
C ILE A 306 7.43 2.84 21.24
N GLY A 307 7.80 3.74 20.33
CA GLY A 307 7.27 5.10 20.32
C GLY A 307 5.89 5.11 19.69
N LEU A 308 4.86 5.63 20.37
CA LEU A 308 3.54 5.84 19.80
C LEU A 308 3.33 7.33 19.49
N ALA A 309 3.23 7.64 18.20
CA ALA A 309 2.88 8.94 17.66
C ALA A 309 1.44 8.97 17.16
N GLY A 310 0.90 10.18 16.97
CA GLY A 310 -0.44 10.37 16.43
C GLY A 310 -0.87 11.81 16.57
N GLY A 311 -1.60 12.30 15.57
CA GLY A 311 -2.16 13.65 15.61
C GLY A 311 -3.17 13.85 16.75
N ILE A 312 -3.60 15.09 16.95
CA ILE A 312 -4.69 15.44 17.84
C ILE A 312 -5.97 14.74 17.37
N ALA A 313 -6.76 14.24 18.34
CA ALA A 313 -7.98 13.48 18.08
C ALA A 313 -7.83 12.21 17.19
N SER A 314 -6.60 11.73 16.97
CA SER A 314 -6.32 10.51 16.21
C SER A 314 -6.73 9.21 16.91
N GLY A 315 -6.96 9.22 18.23
CA GLY A 315 -7.37 8.02 18.97
C GLY A 315 -6.24 7.22 19.63
N LYS A 316 -5.04 7.80 19.79
CA LYS A 316 -3.90 7.16 20.50
C LYS A 316 -4.26 6.46 21.81
N SER A 317 -5.08 7.11 22.65
CA SER A 317 -5.47 6.58 23.96
C SER A 317 -6.24 5.26 23.87
N ASN A 318 -6.99 5.02 22.79
CA ASN A 318 -7.62 3.72 22.55
C ASN A 318 -6.56 2.64 22.31
N ILE A 319 -5.60 2.94 21.43
CA ILE A 319 -4.49 2.03 21.12
C ILE A 319 -3.67 1.70 22.38
N THR A 320 -3.29 2.69 23.18
CA THR A 320 -2.50 2.45 24.41
C THR A 320 -3.26 1.64 25.45
N ASN A 321 -4.56 1.89 25.64
CA ASN A 321 -5.39 1.08 26.54
C ASN A 321 -5.42 -0.40 26.12
N LYS A 322 -5.53 -0.66 24.82
CA LYS A 322 -5.52 -2.03 24.29
C LYS A 322 -4.17 -2.71 24.41
N LEU A 323 -3.08 -2.01 24.12
CA LEU A 323 -1.73 -2.55 24.30
C LEU A 323 -1.43 -2.86 25.76
N LYS A 324 -1.93 -2.02 26.69
CA LYS A 324 -1.84 -2.27 28.13
C LYS A 324 -2.52 -3.59 28.52
N LEU A 325 -3.73 -3.85 28.02
CA LEU A 325 -4.45 -5.10 28.26
C LEU A 325 -3.72 -6.33 27.69
N LYS A 326 -2.91 -6.15 26.64
CA LYS A 326 -2.07 -7.21 26.06
C LYS A 326 -0.73 -7.42 26.78
N GLY A 327 -0.44 -6.62 27.82
CA GLY A 327 0.76 -6.77 28.66
C GLY A 327 1.87 -5.77 28.41
N ALA A 328 1.67 -4.74 27.57
CA ALA A 328 2.63 -3.66 27.44
C ALA A 328 2.53 -2.67 28.63
N ALA A 329 3.66 -2.17 29.12
CA ALA A 329 3.64 -0.99 29.99
C ALA A 329 3.53 0.28 29.16
N ILE A 330 2.89 1.32 29.70
CA ILE A 330 2.70 2.61 29.01
C ILE A 330 3.43 3.71 29.78
N VAL A 331 4.25 4.48 29.07
CA VAL A 331 4.91 5.70 29.54
C VAL A 331 4.35 6.85 28.72
N ASN A 332 3.46 7.65 29.32
CA ASN A 332 2.86 8.81 28.65
C ASN A 332 3.70 10.06 28.94
N CYS A 333 4.36 10.59 27.91
CA CYS A 333 5.27 11.72 28.03
C CYS A 333 4.53 13.05 28.27
N ASP A 334 3.26 13.16 27.85
CA ASP A 334 2.46 14.35 28.07
C ASP A 334 2.09 14.47 29.57
N ILE A 335 1.85 13.33 30.24
CA ILE A 335 1.67 13.26 31.70
C ILE A 335 2.99 13.61 32.41
N ILE A 336 4.11 13.03 31.99
CA ILE A 336 5.44 13.33 32.56
C ILE A 336 5.76 14.81 32.47
N ALA A 337 5.48 15.46 31.34
CA ALA A 337 5.69 16.89 31.18
C ALA A 337 4.93 17.71 32.23
N HIS A 338 3.73 17.30 32.61
CA HIS A 338 2.96 17.96 33.67
C HIS A 338 3.54 17.70 35.07
N GLU A 339 3.95 16.46 35.36
CA GLU A 339 4.56 16.11 36.65
C GLU A 339 5.89 16.87 36.85
N LEU A 340 6.68 17.07 35.79
CA LEU A 340 7.93 17.82 35.88
C LEU A 340 7.74 19.33 36.13
N TYR A 341 6.51 19.85 36.05
CA TYR A 341 6.19 21.23 36.40
C TYR A 341 5.89 21.42 37.89
N GLU A 342 5.85 20.34 38.69
CA GLU A 342 5.56 20.43 40.12
C GLU A 342 6.58 21.30 40.87
N PRO A 343 6.15 21.99 41.95
CA PRO A 343 7.00 22.89 42.72
C PRO A 343 8.25 22.18 43.25
N GLY A 344 9.40 22.84 43.16
CA GLY A 344 10.66 22.33 43.71
C GLY A 344 11.45 21.40 42.77
N LEU A 345 10.87 20.98 41.64
CA LEU A 345 11.60 20.24 40.61
C LEU A 345 12.50 21.16 39.76
N PRO A 346 13.60 20.64 39.18
CA PRO A 346 14.53 21.45 38.37
C PRO A 346 13.85 22.19 37.22
N LEU A 347 12.96 21.52 36.47
CA LEU A 347 12.31 22.11 35.31
C LEU A 347 11.38 23.28 35.68
N ASN A 348 10.67 23.19 36.81
CA ASN A 348 9.87 24.30 37.34
C ASN A 348 10.72 25.56 37.56
N ARG A 349 11.88 25.42 38.20
CA ARG A 349 12.81 26.54 38.44
C ARG A 349 13.37 27.11 37.14
N THR A 350 13.79 26.25 36.22
CA THR A 350 14.31 26.67 34.91
C THR A 350 13.26 27.41 34.07
N ILE A 351 11.98 27.02 34.17
CA ILE A 351 10.88 27.75 33.52
C ILE A 351 10.69 29.13 34.16
N ALA A 352 10.72 29.24 35.49
CA ALA A 352 10.63 30.53 36.20
C ALA A 352 11.77 31.47 35.79
N GLU A 353 13.01 30.98 35.75
CA GLU A 353 14.18 31.75 35.31
C GLU A 353 14.06 32.20 33.85
N ALA A 354 13.50 31.37 32.98
CA ALA A 354 13.42 31.62 31.55
C ALA A 354 12.26 32.55 31.13
N PHE A 355 11.14 32.51 31.84
CA PHE A 355 9.89 33.18 31.48
C PHE A 355 9.38 34.17 32.55
N GLY A 356 10.11 34.31 33.65
CA GLY A 356 9.81 35.21 34.77
C GLY A 356 8.94 34.56 35.85
N ASP A 357 9.05 35.07 37.07
CA ASP A 357 8.29 34.54 38.22
C ASP A 357 6.76 34.69 38.06
N ASP A 358 6.32 35.59 37.17
CA ASP A 358 4.90 35.79 36.87
C ASP A 358 4.20 34.56 36.26
N VAL A 359 4.97 33.61 35.71
CA VAL A 359 4.45 32.32 35.23
C VAL A 359 4.37 31.26 36.33
N ILE A 360 4.70 31.58 37.58
CA ILE A 360 4.57 30.71 38.73
C ILE A 360 3.38 31.18 39.58
N THR A 361 2.53 30.24 40.00
CA THR A 361 1.38 30.53 40.88
C THR A 361 1.86 30.82 42.30
N ALA A 362 0.97 31.36 43.14
CA ALA A 362 1.28 31.56 44.56
C ALA A 362 1.62 30.25 45.30
N GLN A 363 1.19 29.11 44.76
CA GLN A 363 1.47 27.77 45.27
C GLN A 363 2.81 27.19 44.76
N GLY A 364 3.54 27.93 43.92
CA GLY A 364 4.83 27.51 43.34
C GLY A 364 4.71 26.64 42.09
N GLU A 365 3.50 26.47 41.54
CA GLU A 365 3.26 25.66 40.34
C GLU A 365 3.41 26.50 39.06
N VAL A 366 3.73 25.89 37.93
CA VAL A 366 3.70 26.58 36.64
C VAL A 366 2.25 26.93 36.25
N ASP A 367 1.96 28.22 36.11
CA ASP A 367 0.70 28.73 35.54
C ASP A 367 0.67 28.48 34.03
N ARG A 368 0.11 27.32 33.67
CA ARG A 368 -0.01 26.87 32.28
C ARG A 368 -0.81 27.82 31.39
N ARG A 369 -1.77 28.58 31.93
CA ARG A 369 -2.54 29.55 31.14
C ARG A 369 -1.68 30.74 30.77
N LYS A 370 -0.97 31.32 31.75
CA LYS A 370 -0.05 32.43 31.51
C LYS A 370 1.09 32.01 30.61
N LEU A 371 1.78 30.91 30.94
CA LEU A 371 2.87 30.39 30.11
C LEU A 371 2.37 30.10 28.68
N GLY A 372 1.21 29.46 28.54
CA GLY A 372 0.55 29.21 27.26
C GLY A 372 0.33 30.49 26.46
N SER A 373 -0.17 31.57 27.09
CA SER A 373 -0.40 32.85 26.40
C SER A 373 0.88 33.48 25.85
N ILE A 374 2.01 33.30 26.54
CA ILE A 374 3.33 33.79 26.11
C ILE A 374 3.83 32.93 24.94
N VAL A 375 3.86 31.61 25.10
CA VAL A 375 4.50 30.73 24.11
C VAL A 375 3.64 30.49 22.87
N PHE A 376 2.32 30.57 22.95
CA PHE A 376 1.47 30.41 21.76
C PHE A 376 1.30 31.70 20.96
N SER A 377 1.69 32.86 21.50
CA SER A 377 1.72 34.12 20.76
C SER A 377 3.06 34.39 20.07
N ASP A 378 4.14 33.73 20.49
CA ASP A 378 5.50 33.92 19.97
C ASP A 378 6.19 32.57 19.69
N LYS A 379 6.58 32.36 18.42
CA LYS A 379 7.25 31.13 17.97
C LYS A 379 8.63 30.93 18.62
N ASP A 380 9.37 32.00 18.88
CA ASP A 380 10.70 31.91 19.48
C ASP A 380 10.60 31.53 20.95
N GLN A 381 9.57 32.03 21.65
CA GLN A 381 9.26 31.63 23.02
C GLN A 381 8.81 30.18 23.12
N LEU A 382 8.01 29.70 22.14
CA LEU A 382 7.63 28.29 22.06
C LEU A 382 8.85 27.40 21.87
N GLU A 383 9.77 27.78 20.99
CA GLU A 383 10.98 27.00 20.75
C GLU A 383 11.91 27.02 21.97
N LYS A 384 12.05 28.17 22.64
CA LYS A 384 12.75 28.27 23.92
C LYS A 384 12.16 27.33 24.97
N LEU A 385 10.83 27.28 25.12
CA LEU A 385 10.17 26.36 26.05
C LEU A 385 10.45 24.90 25.68
N ASN A 386 10.32 24.55 24.40
CA ASN A 386 10.58 23.20 23.90
C ASN A 386 12.01 22.74 24.19
N GLN A 387 13.00 23.62 24.02
CA GLN A 387 14.42 23.32 24.30
C GLN A 387 14.68 23.01 25.78
N LEU A 388 13.89 23.56 26.69
CA LEU A 388 14.00 23.29 28.14
C LEU A 388 13.22 22.03 28.52
N VAL A 389 11.98 21.91 28.04
CA VAL A 389 11.05 20.85 28.47
C VAL A 389 11.39 19.51 27.83
N TRP A 390 11.68 19.48 26.53
CA TRP A 390 11.80 18.21 25.81
C TRP A 390 12.95 17.32 26.31
N PRO A 391 14.16 17.84 26.58
CA PRO A 391 15.24 17.02 27.15
C PRO A 391 14.86 16.43 28.51
N ALA A 392 14.28 17.24 29.41
CA ALA A 392 13.88 16.78 30.74
C ALA A 392 12.81 15.67 30.67
N VAL A 393 11.82 15.82 29.78
CA VAL A 393 10.74 14.83 29.61
C VAL A 393 11.27 13.52 29.05
N VAL A 394 12.11 13.55 28.01
CA VAL A 394 12.61 12.32 27.40
C VAL A 394 13.56 11.57 28.34
N GLU A 395 14.36 12.28 29.14
CA GLU A 395 15.23 11.66 30.15
C GLU A 395 14.42 10.94 31.24
N GLU A 396 13.39 11.60 31.77
CA GLU A 396 12.50 11.00 32.76
C GLU A 396 11.70 9.83 32.17
N ALA A 397 11.22 9.95 30.93
CA ALA A 397 10.56 8.85 30.22
C ALA A 397 11.50 7.64 30.07
N GLN A 398 12.76 7.86 29.67
CA GLN A 398 13.75 6.79 29.58
C GLN A 398 14.08 6.17 30.95
N ARG A 399 14.09 6.96 32.03
CA ARG A 399 14.25 6.45 33.40
C ARG A 399 13.10 5.51 33.77
N ARG A 400 11.85 5.92 33.49
CA ARG A 400 10.66 5.07 33.75
C ARG A 400 10.65 3.81 32.89
N VAL A 401 11.05 3.90 31.62
CA VAL A 401 11.21 2.73 30.74
C VAL A 401 12.17 1.71 31.35
N ARG A 402 13.34 2.14 31.84
CA ARG A 402 14.31 1.26 32.49
C ARG A 402 13.73 0.60 33.75
N ALA A 403 13.09 1.38 34.62
CA ALA A 403 12.46 0.86 35.84
C ALA A 403 11.35 -0.17 35.55
N LEU A 404 10.57 0.03 34.48
CA LEU A 404 9.57 -0.95 34.04
C LEU A 404 10.22 -2.24 33.50
N GLY A 405 11.35 -2.12 32.80
CA GLY A 405 12.16 -3.26 32.40
C GLY A 405 12.64 -4.09 33.59
N GLU A 406 13.13 -3.43 34.64
CA GLU A 406 13.54 -4.07 35.90
C GLU A 406 12.37 -4.76 36.63
N GLN A 407 11.14 -4.28 36.44
CA GLN A 407 9.91 -4.92 36.93
C GLN A 407 9.44 -6.10 36.05
N GLY A 408 10.16 -6.44 34.98
CA GLY A 408 9.90 -7.59 34.12
C GLY A 408 9.02 -7.30 32.90
N TYR A 409 8.67 -6.04 32.61
CA TYR A 409 7.96 -5.71 31.38
C TYR A 409 8.88 -5.91 30.18
N LYS A 410 8.44 -6.71 29.20
CA LYS A 410 9.20 -6.96 27.96
C LYS A 410 9.00 -5.88 26.90
N VAL A 411 7.83 -5.25 26.89
CA VAL A 411 7.46 -4.21 25.93
C VAL A 411 6.97 -2.98 26.67
N VAL A 412 7.54 -1.82 26.33
CA VAL A 412 7.13 -0.52 26.87
C VAL A 412 6.76 0.41 25.72
N VAL A 413 5.56 0.99 25.79
CA VAL A 413 5.08 1.97 24.82
C VAL A 413 5.29 3.38 25.39
N MET A 414 6.14 4.15 24.73
CA MET A 414 6.36 5.56 25.00
C MET A 414 5.42 6.39 24.13
N GLU A 415 4.35 6.93 24.70
CA GLU A 415 3.37 7.78 24.00
C GLU A 415 3.75 9.25 24.12
N ALA A 416 3.77 9.98 23.00
CA ALA A 416 3.95 11.45 23.03
C ALA A 416 3.26 12.12 21.83
N ALA A 417 2.61 13.27 22.07
CA ALA A 417 2.11 14.11 20.98
C ALA A 417 3.24 14.69 20.11
N VAL A 418 4.40 14.96 20.72
CA VAL A 418 5.57 15.56 20.04
C VAL A 418 6.55 14.54 19.46
N MET A 419 6.23 13.24 19.51
CA MET A 419 7.13 12.12 19.13
C MET A 419 7.92 12.35 17.83
N ILE A 420 7.23 12.81 16.78
CA ILE A 420 7.85 13.09 15.47
C ILE A 420 8.65 14.40 15.49
N ARG A 421 8.02 15.50 15.93
CA ARG A 421 8.64 16.84 15.91
C ARG A 421 9.91 16.92 16.76
N ALA A 422 9.88 16.31 17.95
CA ALA A 422 11.00 16.24 18.87
C ALA A 422 12.00 15.10 18.54
N LYS A 423 11.73 14.31 17.49
CA LYS A 423 12.53 13.15 17.07
C LYS A 423 12.79 12.11 18.17
N TRP A 424 11.88 12.00 19.14
CA TRP A 424 12.00 11.04 20.24
C TRP A 424 11.88 9.59 19.80
N TYR A 425 11.34 9.34 18.60
CA TYR A 425 11.36 8.02 17.99
C TYR A 425 12.78 7.45 17.82
N THR A 426 13.82 8.29 17.81
CA THR A 426 15.23 7.85 17.82
C THR A 426 15.67 7.21 19.15
N ARG A 427 14.86 7.33 20.20
CA ARG A 427 15.04 6.67 21.50
C ARG A 427 14.20 5.39 21.63
N CYS A 428 13.58 4.95 20.55
CA CYS A 428 12.74 3.75 20.48
C CYS A 428 13.31 2.74 19.49
N HIS A 429 12.90 1.48 19.61
CA HIS A 429 13.22 0.44 18.64
C HIS A 429 12.32 0.53 17.41
N GLN A 430 11.04 0.85 17.63
CA GLN A 430 10.05 1.08 16.57
C GLN A 430 9.23 2.33 16.85
N LEU A 431 8.78 2.96 15.78
CA LEU A 431 7.79 4.02 15.79
C LEU A 431 6.47 3.50 15.24
N TRP A 432 5.42 3.58 16.04
CA TRP A 432 4.05 3.29 15.67
C TRP A 432 3.29 4.61 15.55
N ALA A 433 2.52 4.79 14.48
CA ALA A 433 1.77 6.03 14.25
C ALA A 433 0.27 5.77 14.14
N VAL A 434 -0.54 6.68 14.69
CA VAL A 434 -2.00 6.65 14.61
C VAL A 434 -2.48 7.82 13.76
N ILE A 435 -3.11 7.53 12.62
CA ILE A 435 -3.57 8.53 11.65
C ILE A 435 -5.08 8.47 11.44
N VAL A 436 -5.68 9.64 11.21
CA VAL A 436 -7.05 9.80 10.72
C VAL A 436 -7.08 10.95 9.71
N PRO A 437 -8.03 10.99 8.76
CA PRO A 437 -8.16 12.13 7.86
C PRO A 437 -8.28 13.46 8.64
N PRO A 438 -7.65 14.57 8.19
CA PRO A 438 -7.72 15.85 8.89
C PRO A 438 -9.15 16.32 9.16
N ALA A 439 -10.08 16.09 8.21
CA ALA A 439 -11.50 16.41 8.38
C ALA A 439 -12.14 15.67 9.58
N GLU A 440 -11.76 14.41 9.80
CA GLU A 440 -12.23 13.63 10.94
C GLU A 440 -11.62 14.12 12.25
N ALA A 441 -10.33 14.45 12.25
CA ALA A 441 -9.68 15.04 13.43
C ALA A 441 -10.33 16.38 13.83
N ILE A 442 -10.66 17.23 12.86
CA ILE A 442 -11.38 18.49 13.05
C ILE A 442 -12.75 18.22 13.67
N LYS A 443 -13.54 17.33 13.07
CA LYS A 443 -14.87 16.96 13.56
C LYS A 443 -14.83 16.49 15.02
N ARG A 444 -13.93 15.54 15.34
CA ARG A 444 -13.74 15.04 16.71
C ARG A 444 -13.32 16.11 17.70
N LEU A 445 -12.52 17.09 17.26
CA LEU A 445 -12.12 18.22 18.09
C LEU A 445 -13.27 19.16 18.40
N GLN A 446 -14.11 19.47 17.41
CA GLN A 446 -15.28 20.30 17.61
C GLN A 446 -16.24 19.64 18.61
N GLU A 447 -16.54 18.34 18.43
CA GLU A 447 -17.43 17.57 19.30
C GLU A 447 -16.91 17.45 20.73
N ARG A 448 -15.61 17.17 20.91
CA ARG A 448 -15.02 16.92 22.23
C ARG A 448 -14.67 18.19 23.00
N ASN A 449 -14.22 19.24 22.31
CA ASN A 449 -13.63 20.43 22.92
C ASN A 449 -14.46 21.71 22.71
N ASN A 450 -15.61 21.63 22.03
CA ASN A 450 -16.50 22.75 21.73
C ASN A 450 -15.77 23.93 21.06
N LEU A 451 -14.87 23.62 20.13
CA LEU A 451 -14.06 24.58 19.37
C LEU A 451 -14.76 24.99 18.07
N THR A 452 -14.41 26.16 17.53
CA THR A 452 -14.80 26.52 16.16
C THR A 452 -14.05 25.66 15.14
N GLU A 453 -14.55 25.62 13.91
CA GLU A 453 -13.89 24.87 12.82
C GLU A 453 -12.50 25.45 12.53
N GLU A 454 -12.36 26.77 12.56
CA GLU A 454 -11.12 27.51 12.37
C GLU A 454 -10.08 27.17 13.44
N GLU A 455 -10.49 27.17 14.72
CA GLU A 455 -9.61 26.80 15.84
C GLU A 455 -9.16 25.33 15.73
N ALA A 456 -10.07 24.43 15.37
CA ALA A 456 -9.76 23.02 15.19
C ALA A 456 -8.79 22.80 14.01
N LYS A 457 -9.02 23.48 12.87
CA LYS A 457 -8.14 23.46 11.70
C LYS A 457 -6.73 23.94 12.05
N GLN A 458 -6.61 25.06 12.76
CA GLN A 458 -5.32 25.61 13.18
C GLN A 458 -4.54 24.62 14.08
N ARG A 459 -5.23 23.94 14.99
CA ARG A 459 -4.59 22.94 15.87
C ARG A 459 -4.13 21.71 15.10
N VAL A 460 -4.91 21.24 14.14
CA VAL A 460 -4.57 20.08 13.31
C VAL A 460 -3.40 20.42 12.37
N SER A 461 -3.39 21.61 11.76
CA SER A 461 -2.33 22.02 10.83
C SER A 461 -1.00 22.38 11.52
N ALA A 462 -1.02 22.70 12.81
CA ALA A 462 0.20 22.95 13.59
C ALA A 462 1.00 21.68 13.92
N GLN A 463 0.45 20.49 13.65
CA GLN A 463 1.06 19.20 13.93
C GLN A 463 1.62 18.54 12.67
N PRO A 464 2.58 17.60 12.82
CA PRO A 464 3.04 16.81 11.69
C PRO A 464 1.88 16.12 10.95
N SER A 465 1.87 16.28 9.64
CA SER A 465 0.89 15.69 8.74
C SER A 465 0.90 14.16 8.81
N ASN A 466 -0.18 13.52 8.40
CA ASN A 466 -0.23 12.05 8.29
C ASN A 466 0.90 11.51 7.41
N ALA A 467 1.23 12.21 6.31
CA ALA A 467 2.32 11.81 5.42
C ALA A 467 3.69 11.80 6.13
N GLU A 468 3.97 12.82 6.95
CA GLU A 468 5.20 12.86 7.75
C GLU A 468 5.23 11.76 8.82
N GLN A 469 4.10 11.49 9.47
CA GLN A 469 3.98 10.40 10.46
C GLN A 469 4.22 9.04 9.80
N VAL A 470 3.55 8.77 8.68
CA VAL A 470 3.67 7.52 7.91
C VAL A 470 5.09 7.35 7.36
N ALA A 471 5.76 8.43 6.94
CA ALA A 471 7.13 8.36 6.42
C ALA A 471 8.15 7.85 7.45
N GLN A 472 7.95 8.14 8.74
CA GLN A 472 8.84 7.71 9.82
C GLN A 472 8.40 6.41 10.50
N ALA A 473 7.11 6.04 10.41
CA ALA A 473 6.57 4.91 11.13
C ALA A 473 7.02 3.54 10.58
N ASN A 474 7.23 2.61 11.51
CA ASN A 474 7.35 1.17 11.25
C ASN A 474 5.98 0.52 11.12
N VAL A 475 4.99 0.95 11.92
CA VAL A 475 3.61 0.43 11.91
C VAL A 475 2.64 1.61 11.95
N VAL A 476 1.55 1.53 11.19
CA VAL A 476 0.52 2.57 11.13
C VAL A 476 -0.84 1.99 11.50
N PHE A 477 -1.61 2.72 12.30
CA PHE A 477 -2.98 2.42 12.69
C PHE A 477 -3.92 3.52 12.20
N SER A 478 -5.17 3.17 11.93
CA SER A 478 -6.22 4.15 11.70
C SER A 478 -7.54 3.73 12.36
N PRO A 479 -7.95 4.41 13.44
CA PRO A 479 -9.27 4.23 14.05
C PRO A 479 -10.32 5.12 13.38
N TYR A 480 -10.27 5.20 12.05
CA TYR A 480 -11.24 5.93 11.24
C TYR A 480 -12.55 5.14 11.08
N TRP A 481 -12.44 3.82 10.91
CA TRP A 481 -13.57 2.89 10.83
C TRP A 481 -14.03 2.42 12.21
N SER A 482 -14.75 1.29 12.25
CA SER A 482 -15.23 0.67 13.46
C SER A 482 -14.13 0.33 14.48
N TYR A 483 -14.57 0.21 15.73
CA TYR A 483 -13.72 -0.19 16.84
C TYR A 483 -13.17 -1.60 16.65
N GLU A 484 -14.00 -2.50 16.12
CA GLU A 484 -13.67 -3.88 15.78
C GLU A 484 -12.56 -3.91 14.73
N TYR A 485 -12.64 -3.07 13.70
CA TYR A 485 -11.58 -2.99 12.69
C TYR A 485 -10.27 -2.44 13.27
N THR A 486 -10.36 -1.47 14.19
CA THR A 486 -9.18 -0.98 14.93
C THR A 486 -8.54 -2.10 15.75
N GLN A 487 -9.35 -2.93 16.41
CA GLN A 487 -8.88 -4.07 17.20
C GLN A 487 -8.09 -5.07 16.33
N VAL A 488 -8.59 -5.39 15.13
CA VAL A 488 -7.89 -6.27 14.17
C VAL A 488 -6.51 -5.73 13.81
N GLN A 489 -6.38 -4.41 13.60
CA GLN A 489 -5.07 -3.78 13.33
C GLN A 489 -4.11 -3.94 14.53
N ILE A 490 -4.60 -3.71 15.75
CA ILE A 490 -3.79 -3.84 16.98
C ILE A 490 -3.36 -5.29 17.21
N ASP A 491 -4.27 -6.24 17.02
CA ASP A 491 -3.99 -7.66 17.17
C ASP A 491 -2.90 -8.11 16.20
N ARG A 492 -3.05 -7.75 14.92
CA ARG A 492 -2.05 -8.01 13.87
C ARG A 492 -0.66 -7.46 14.24
N ALA A 493 -0.60 -6.20 14.67
CA ALA A 493 0.66 -5.57 15.04
C ALA A 493 1.30 -6.22 16.27
N TRP A 494 0.50 -6.57 17.26
CA TRP A 494 0.96 -7.20 18.48
C TRP A 494 1.48 -8.62 18.24
N GLU A 495 0.75 -9.43 17.48
CA GLU A 495 1.18 -10.78 17.10
C GLU A 495 2.49 -10.76 16.33
N HIS A 496 2.60 -9.87 15.34
CA HIS A 496 3.84 -9.72 14.57
C HIS A 496 5.01 -9.30 15.47
N LEU A 497 4.79 -8.36 16.40
CA LEU A 497 5.79 -7.96 17.37
C LEU A 497 6.22 -9.12 18.28
N GLN A 498 5.29 -9.89 18.83
CA GLN A 498 5.64 -11.01 19.70
C GLN A 498 6.48 -12.05 18.95
N ASN A 499 6.08 -12.42 17.72
CA ASN A 499 6.85 -13.32 16.88
C ASN A 499 8.25 -12.77 16.58
N TYR A 500 8.37 -11.49 16.26
CA TYR A 500 9.66 -10.82 16.04
C TYR A 500 10.55 -10.89 17.28
N LEU A 501 10.00 -10.63 18.47
CA LEU A 501 10.73 -10.67 19.74
C LEU A 501 11.13 -12.08 20.16
N GLU A 502 10.34 -13.09 19.81
CA GLU A 502 10.67 -14.50 20.04
C GLU A 502 11.85 -14.96 19.17
N CYS A 503 11.87 -14.59 17.89
CA CYS A 503 12.98 -14.87 16.97
C CYS A 503 14.28 -14.12 17.31
N ARG A 504 14.21 -13.11 18.17
CA ARG A 504 15.36 -12.28 18.58
C ARG A 504 16.09 -12.84 19.81
N LYS A 505 15.50 -13.81 20.51
CA LYS A 505 16.15 -14.57 21.59
C LYS A 505 17.12 -15.59 21.01
#